data_AF-A0A1W0E2P2-F1
#
_entry.id   AF-A0A1W0E2P2-F1
#
_cell.length_a   1.000
_cell.length_b   1.000
_cell.length_c   1.000
_cell.angle_alpha   90.00
_cell.angle_beta   90.00
_cell.angle_gamma   90.00
#
_symmetry.space_group_name_H-M   'P 1'
#
loop_
_entity.id
_entity.type
_entity.pdbx_description
1 polymer ?
#
loop_
_entity_poly.entity_id
_entity_poly.type
_entity_poly.pdbx_seq_one_letter_code
_entity_poly.pdbx_strand_id
1 'polypeptide(L)'
;MELFCSFYHLLGVILILLFSFFIKIRDMSKKQVCIKENPEEIRLDDCLACSGCLSNDEMSKFNIDKTVLEDILTQTNFIFTEFSKNDLFLTCKKIHKNLEEITFRDFEKALITLIKSTFNTLLFLDSSNFEKSKNNINSDCPAVVLYVERLYPHLTKYLNNKKTQIQQAVEYIRKKNKERIFIISQCYDKKDEIIREKYENIYLLGAKDIENIIIKDINNFLNNQEKLLETNKYELSHFDKKENIIFGQVNVFNALQNYKEGSGFLNVYWCNNGCIGGPCIENKEKDIPFEHNDYIKGKNSDFLTCRKPFTPHKKKRFEIEW
;
A
#
# COMPACT_ATOMS: atom_id res chain seq x y z
N MET A 1 68.42 -7.72 -0.89
CA MET A 1 67.58 -6.51 -1.05
C MET A 1 66.57 -6.63 -2.20
N GLU A 2 66.84 -7.39 -3.26
CA GLU A 2 65.94 -7.49 -4.43
C GLU A 2 64.63 -8.27 -4.17
N LEU A 3 64.63 -9.27 -3.28
CA LEU A 3 63.41 -10.02 -2.94
C LEU A 3 62.35 -9.20 -2.19
N PHE A 4 62.77 -8.19 -1.43
CA PHE A 4 61.83 -7.32 -0.70
C PHE A 4 61.07 -6.37 -1.64
N CYS A 5 61.71 -5.91 -2.72
CA CYS A 5 61.06 -5.01 -3.69
C CYS A 5 59.95 -5.70 -4.48
N SER A 6 60.14 -6.98 -4.84
CA SER A 6 59.13 -7.77 -5.57
C SER A 6 57.87 -8.01 -4.74
N PHE A 7 58.02 -8.24 -3.42
CA PHE A 7 56.88 -8.50 -2.54
C PHE A 7 55.99 -7.28 -2.35
N TYR A 8 56.56 -6.09 -2.20
CA TYR A 8 55.78 -4.84 -2.12
C TYR A 8 55.10 -4.47 -3.43
N HIS A 9 55.73 -4.77 -4.57
CA HIS A 9 55.11 -4.58 -5.88
C HIS A 9 53.90 -5.50 -6.07
N LEU A 10 54.01 -6.76 -5.67
CA LEU A 10 52.92 -7.73 -5.75
C LEU A 10 51.77 -7.34 -4.79
N LEU A 11 52.09 -6.92 -3.57
CA LEU A 11 51.08 -6.45 -2.60
C LEU A 11 50.37 -5.19 -3.09
N GLY A 12 51.10 -4.25 -3.69
CA GLY A 12 50.56 -3.02 -4.27
C GLY A 12 49.63 -3.28 -5.45
N VAL A 13 49.97 -4.22 -6.34
CA VAL A 13 49.12 -4.64 -7.46
C VAL A 13 47.87 -5.35 -6.96
N ILE A 14 47.97 -6.21 -5.93
CA ILE A 14 46.81 -6.87 -5.32
C ILE A 14 45.89 -5.84 -4.65
N LEU A 15 46.44 -4.84 -3.94
CA LEU A 15 45.66 -3.76 -3.34
C LEU A 15 44.96 -2.90 -4.38
N ILE A 16 45.62 -2.56 -5.50
CA ILE A 16 45.02 -1.80 -6.60
C ILE A 16 43.92 -2.61 -7.30
N LEU A 17 44.13 -3.91 -7.50
CA LEU A 17 43.11 -4.81 -8.07
C LEU A 17 41.92 -4.98 -7.13
N LEU A 18 42.15 -5.13 -5.82
CA LEU A 18 41.08 -5.17 -4.82
C LEU A 18 40.35 -3.82 -4.74
N PHE A 19 41.04 -2.69 -4.78
CA PHE A 19 40.42 -1.36 -4.78
C PHE A 19 39.61 -1.12 -6.06
N SER A 20 40.11 -1.58 -7.21
CA SER A 20 39.40 -1.52 -8.50
C SER A 20 38.19 -2.46 -8.52
N PHE A 21 38.29 -3.63 -7.88
CA PHE A 21 37.19 -4.58 -7.72
C PHE A 21 36.12 -4.03 -6.75
N PHE A 22 36.53 -3.36 -5.66
CA PHE A 22 35.61 -2.68 -4.75
C PHE A 22 34.96 -1.44 -5.38
N ILE A 23 35.67 -0.68 -6.22
CA ILE A 23 35.07 0.41 -7.02
C ILE A 23 34.07 -0.16 -8.01
N LYS A 24 34.39 -1.27 -8.69
CA LYS A 24 33.46 -1.94 -9.63
C LYS A 24 32.23 -2.52 -8.93
N ILE A 25 32.35 -2.99 -7.69
CA ILE A 25 31.22 -3.44 -6.85
C ILE A 25 30.42 -2.24 -6.30
N ARG A 26 31.07 -1.09 -6.04
CA ARG A 26 30.39 0.12 -5.56
C ARG A 26 29.65 0.87 -6.69
N ASP A 27 30.14 0.77 -7.92
CA ASP A 27 29.49 1.29 -9.13
C ASP A 27 28.35 0.40 -9.65
N MET A 28 28.19 -0.82 -9.11
CA MET A 28 26.98 -1.63 -9.28
C MET A 28 25.82 -1.16 -8.38
N SER A 29 26.02 -0.08 -7.61
CA SER A 29 24.92 0.69 -7.03
C SER A 29 24.68 1.94 -7.88
N LYS A 30 23.50 2.02 -8.51
CA LYS A 30 22.92 3.21 -9.18
C LYS A 30 23.24 3.41 -10.67
N LYS A 31 22.59 2.62 -11.52
CA LYS A 31 21.67 3.15 -12.54
C LYS A 31 20.76 2.01 -13.00
N GLN A 32 19.66 1.84 -12.30
CA GLN A 32 18.57 1.02 -12.79
C GLN A 32 17.94 1.85 -13.92
N VAL A 33 18.31 1.56 -15.17
CA VAL A 33 17.69 2.18 -16.35
C VAL A 33 16.30 1.59 -16.44
N CYS A 34 15.31 2.32 -15.92
CA CYS A 34 13.92 1.96 -16.09
C CYS A 34 13.49 2.32 -17.50
N ILE A 35 12.58 1.50 -18.02
CA ILE A 35 11.96 1.60 -19.33
C ILE A 35 12.94 1.09 -20.40
N LYS A 36 12.69 -0.16 -20.84
CA LYS A 36 13.19 -0.60 -22.13
C LYS A 36 12.64 0.33 -23.20
N GLU A 37 13.51 0.78 -24.09
CA GLU A 37 13.10 1.51 -25.30
C GLU A 37 12.21 0.65 -26.22
N ASN A 38 12.23 -0.69 -26.08
CA ASN A 38 11.42 -1.61 -26.87
C ASN A 38 10.27 -2.23 -26.03
N PRO A 39 9.00 -1.86 -26.29
CA PRO A 39 7.81 -2.36 -25.57
C PRO A 39 7.39 -3.80 -25.94
N GLU A 40 8.01 -4.45 -26.93
CA GLU A 40 7.57 -5.77 -27.43
C GLU A 40 7.98 -6.96 -26.54
N GLU A 41 8.97 -6.82 -25.66
CA GLU A 41 9.42 -7.89 -24.75
C GLU A 41 9.62 -7.38 -23.31
N ILE A 42 8.57 -7.46 -22.50
CA ILE A 42 8.61 -7.11 -21.08
C ILE A 42 8.55 -8.39 -20.24
N ARG A 43 9.43 -8.49 -19.24
CA ARG A 43 9.71 -9.64 -18.39
C ARG A 43 9.30 -9.36 -16.93
N LEU A 44 9.27 -10.40 -16.10
CA LEU A 44 8.90 -10.30 -14.68
C LEU A 44 9.86 -9.44 -13.83
N ASP A 45 11.09 -9.25 -14.30
CA ASP A 45 12.12 -8.39 -13.71
C ASP A 45 11.99 -6.91 -14.11
N ASP A 46 11.01 -6.56 -14.96
CA ASP A 46 10.81 -5.19 -15.40
C ASP A 46 10.07 -4.31 -14.38
N CYS A 47 10.47 -3.04 -14.40
CA CYS A 47 10.07 -1.92 -13.57
C CYS A 47 8.61 -1.46 -13.79
N LEU A 48 7.62 -1.94 -13.00
CA LEU A 48 6.20 -1.60 -13.24
C LEU A 48 5.36 -1.30 -11.97
N ALA A 49 6.07 -1.02 -10.87
CA ALA A 49 5.63 -0.59 -9.55
C ALA A 49 4.97 -1.63 -8.61
N CYS A 50 4.97 -1.32 -7.31
CA CYS A 50 5.25 -2.13 -6.10
C CYS A 50 6.75 -2.32 -5.74
N SER A 51 7.70 -1.42 -5.92
CA SER A 51 7.75 -0.03 -6.39
C SER A 51 9.14 0.15 -7.02
N GLY A 52 9.46 -0.66 -8.03
CA GLY A 52 10.76 -0.66 -8.70
C GLY A 52 10.80 0.25 -9.92
N CYS A 53 11.83 1.11 -9.92
CA CYS A 53 12.48 1.85 -11.01
C CYS A 53 11.63 3.00 -11.61
N LEU A 54 10.84 3.68 -10.77
CA LEU A 54 10.26 4.99 -11.10
C LEU A 54 11.31 5.92 -11.75
N SER A 55 10.98 6.59 -12.85
CA SER A 55 11.80 7.69 -13.37
C SER A 55 12.04 8.72 -12.26
N ASN A 56 13.10 9.54 -12.35
CA ASN A 56 13.36 10.56 -11.34
C ASN A 56 12.14 11.48 -11.13
N ASP A 57 11.43 11.78 -12.22
CA ASP A 57 10.21 12.60 -12.20
C ASP A 57 9.06 11.87 -11.49
N GLU A 58 8.85 10.58 -11.77
CA GLU A 58 7.88 9.78 -11.03
C GLU A 58 8.25 9.69 -9.55
N MET A 59 9.51 9.39 -9.22
CA MET A 59 10.01 9.26 -7.85
C MET A 59 9.77 10.54 -7.05
N SER A 60 9.90 11.73 -7.67
CA SER A 60 9.55 13.00 -7.03
C SER A 60 8.06 13.09 -6.64
N LYS A 61 7.14 12.52 -7.43
CA LYS A 61 5.69 12.42 -7.12
C LYS A 61 5.41 11.46 -5.96
N PHE A 62 6.31 10.52 -5.69
CA PHE A 62 6.21 9.61 -4.55
C PHE A 62 6.82 10.15 -3.27
N ASN A 63 7.60 11.23 -3.32
CA ASN A 63 8.04 11.91 -2.10
C ASN A 63 6.82 12.39 -1.29
N ILE A 64 6.86 12.13 0.01
CA ILE A 64 5.85 12.58 0.95
C ILE A 64 6.47 13.76 1.69
N ASP A 65 5.89 14.94 1.54
CA ASP A 65 6.20 16.03 2.45
C ASP A 65 5.57 15.73 3.81
N LYS A 66 6.38 15.28 4.76
CA LYS A 66 5.92 14.91 6.10
C LYS A 66 5.59 16.12 6.96
N THR A 67 6.02 17.33 6.58
CA THR A 67 5.69 18.56 7.32
C THR A 67 4.18 18.81 7.33
N VAL A 68 3.44 18.28 6.36
CA VAL A 68 1.97 18.32 6.32
C VAL A 68 1.32 17.66 7.54
N LEU A 69 2.00 16.71 8.20
CA LEU A 69 1.51 16.05 9.42
C LEU A 69 1.69 16.91 10.68
N GLU A 70 2.56 17.94 10.64
CA GLU A 70 2.80 18.84 11.76
C GLU A 70 1.68 19.89 11.89
N ASP A 71 1.00 20.19 10.79
CA ASP A 71 -0.17 21.07 10.76
C ASP A 71 -1.44 20.35 11.23
N ILE A 72 -1.55 20.18 12.55
CA ILE A 72 -2.69 19.51 13.18
C ILE A 72 -3.97 20.36 13.24
N LEU A 73 -3.86 21.67 13.02
CA LEU A 73 -4.97 22.63 13.15
C LEU A 73 -5.85 22.68 11.89
N THR A 74 -5.27 22.46 10.71
CA THR A 74 -6.04 22.41 9.46
C THR A 74 -7.04 21.27 9.46
N GLN A 75 -8.28 21.60 9.11
CA GLN A 75 -9.37 20.64 9.05
C GLN A 75 -9.05 19.53 8.05
N THR A 76 -9.06 18.29 8.53
CA THR A 76 -8.55 17.15 7.78
C THR A 76 -9.55 15.98 7.81
N ASN A 77 -9.67 15.29 6.68
CA ASN A 77 -10.34 14.01 6.62
C ASN A 77 -9.30 12.89 6.50
N PHE A 78 -9.57 11.75 7.13
CA PHE A 78 -8.71 10.57 7.07
C PHE A 78 -9.43 9.42 6.37
N ILE A 79 -8.72 8.77 5.45
CA ILE A 79 -9.10 7.49 4.87
C ILE A 79 -8.01 6.48 5.25
N PHE A 80 -8.35 5.47 6.00
CA PHE A 80 -7.49 4.32 6.25
C PHE A 80 -7.93 3.13 5.40
N THR A 81 -6.98 2.32 4.96
CA THR A 81 -7.30 0.96 4.49
C THR A 81 -7.30 -0.02 5.65
N GLU A 82 -8.08 -1.09 5.53
CA GLU A 82 -8.12 -2.17 6.51
C GLU A 82 -6.73 -2.78 6.76
N PHE A 83 -5.93 -2.88 5.70
CA PHE A 83 -4.57 -3.43 5.76
C PHE A 83 -3.57 -2.48 6.42
N SER A 84 -3.72 -1.16 6.25
CA SER A 84 -2.85 -0.18 6.91
C SER A 84 -3.06 -0.17 8.43
N LYS A 85 -4.31 -0.26 8.88
CA LYS A 85 -4.63 -0.40 10.31
C LYS A 85 -4.10 -1.71 10.88
N ASN A 86 -4.23 -2.79 10.12
CA ASN A 86 -3.70 -4.08 10.55
C ASN A 86 -2.18 -4.06 10.70
N ASP A 87 -1.45 -3.45 9.76
CA ASP A 87 0.00 -3.29 9.88
C ASP A 87 0.37 -2.53 11.16
N LEU A 88 -0.30 -1.39 11.41
CA LEU A 88 -0.09 -0.61 12.63
C LEU A 88 -0.42 -1.39 13.90
N PHE A 89 -1.48 -2.20 13.90
CA PHE A 89 -1.84 -3.07 15.03
C PHE A 89 -0.75 -4.10 15.34
N LEU A 90 -0.22 -4.76 14.31
CA LEU A 90 0.85 -5.74 14.46
C LEU A 90 2.13 -5.08 14.96
N THR A 91 2.49 -3.92 14.43
CA THR A 91 3.64 -3.16 14.92
C THR A 91 3.45 -2.72 16.38
N CYS A 92 2.25 -2.28 16.76
CA CYS A 92 1.92 -1.97 18.15
C CYS A 92 2.09 -3.18 19.06
N LYS A 93 1.58 -4.37 18.69
CA LYS A 93 1.77 -5.60 19.48
C LYS A 93 3.23 -6.01 19.61
N LYS A 94 4.02 -5.81 18.55
CA LYS A 94 5.45 -6.12 18.55
C LYS A 94 6.24 -5.23 19.52
N ILE A 95 5.92 -3.94 19.55
CA ILE A 95 6.60 -2.94 20.39
C ILE A 95 6.11 -3.01 21.83
N HIS A 96 4.80 -3.12 22.02
CA HIS A 96 4.14 -3.08 23.32
C HIS A 96 3.67 -4.48 23.72
N LYS A 97 4.59 -5.26 24.28
CA LYS A 97 4.38 -6.67 24.66
C LYS A 97 3.26 -6.88 25.69
N ASN A 98 2.84 -5.83 26.41
CA ASN A 98 1.73 -5.87 27.34
C ASN A 98 0.35 -5.83 26.65
N LEU A 99 0.28 -5.75 25.32
CA LEU A 99 -0.96 -5.70 24.54
C LEU A 99 -1.40 -7.07 23.97
N GLU A 100 -0.91 -8.19 24.50
CA GLU A 100 -1.22 -9.54 23.96
C GLU A 100 -2.74 -9.79 23.84
N GLU A 101 -3.50 -9.40 24.87
CA GLU A 101 -4.96 -9.57 24.98
C GLU A 101 -5.77 -8.51 24.21
N ILE A 102 -5.14 -7.44 23.69
CA ILE A 102 -5.85 -6.40 22.93
C ILE A 102 -6.32 -6.97 21.60
N THR A 103 -7.63 -6.81 21.34
CA THR A 103 -8.21 -7.20 20.05
C THR A 103 -7.94 -6.12 18.99
N PHE A 104 -7.98 -6.51 17.71
CA PHE A 104 -7.89 -5.54 16.62
C PHE A 104 -8.98 -4.45 16.71
N ARG A 105 -10.17 -4.80 17.22
CA ARG A 105 -11.26 -3.83 17.33
C ARG A 105 -11.02 -2.81 18.44
N ASP A 106 -10.42 -3.22 19.54
CA ASP A 106 -10.01 -2.31 20.63
C ASP A 106 -8.93 -1.36 20.12
N PHE A 107 -7.95 -1.89 19.39
CA PHE A 107 -6.95 -1.10 18.68
C PHE A 107 -7.59 -0.08 17.72
N GLU A 108 -8.56 -0.48 16.90
CA GLU A 108 -9.20 0.45 15.97
C GLU A 108 -9.91 1.60 16.68
N LYS A 109 -10.63 1.32 17.77
CA LYS A 109 -11.29 2.36 18.57
C LYS A 109 -10.27 3.32 19.18
N ALA A 110 -9.16 2.79 19.70
CA ALA A 110 -8.06 3.60 20.22
C ALA A 110 -7.41 4.45 19.12
N LEU A 111 -7.15 3.88 17.94
CA LEU A 111 -6.60 4.58 16.79
C LEU A 111 -7.52 5.71 16.32
N ILE A 112 -8.83 5.46 16.18
CA ILE A 112 -9.81 6.48 15.78
C ILE A 112 -9.85 7.60 16.81
N THR A 113 -9.85 7.25 18.10
CA THR A 113 -9.83 8.22 19.20
C THR A 113 -8.57 9.09 19.14
N LEU A 114 -7.40 8.46 19.04
CA LEU A 114 -6.11 9.13 18.92
C LEU A 114 -6.07 10.10 17.74
N ILE A 115 -6.47 9.66 16.55
CA ILE A 115 -6.44 10.52 15.36
C ILE A 115 -7.39 11.71 15.52
N LYS A 116 -8.60 11.50 16.06
CA LYS A 116 -9.57 12.58 16.31
C LYS A 116 -9.15 13.53 17.43
N SER A 117 -8.40 13.06 18.42
CA SER A 117 -7.87 13.92 19.50
C SER A 117 -6.62 14.68 19.08
N THR A 118 -5.81 14.11 18.19
CA THR A 118 -4.53 14.69 17.77
C THR A 118 -4.70 15.67 16.61
N PHE A 119 -5.59 15.38 15.66
CA PHE A 119 -5.82 16.20 14.47
C PHE A 119 -7.22 16.81 14.49
N ASN A 120 -7.38 18.00 13.90
CA ASN A 120 -8.68 18.62 13.62
C ASN A 120 -9.46 17.80 12.56
N THR A 121 -9.98 16.65 12.99
CA THR A 121 -10.53 15.61 12.11
C THR A 121 -12.02 15.84 11.86
N LEU A 122 -12.39 16.10 10.61
CA LEU A 122 -13.80 16.24 10.21
C LEU A 122 -14.46 14.88 9.95
N LEU A 123 -13.80 14.04 9.14
CA LEU A 123 -14.27 12.69 8.82
C LEU A 123 -13.12 11.70 8.96
N PHE A 124 -13.39 10.57 9.60
CA PHE A 124 -12.54 9.40 9.57
C PHE A 124 -13.30 8.30 8.83
N LEU A 125 -12.68 7.65 7.85
CA LEU A 125 -13.30 6.59 7.06
C LEU A 125 -12.35 5.41 6.92
N ASP A 126 -12.91 4.22 6.94
CA ASP A 126 -12.24 3.02 6.46
C ASP A 126 -12.70 2.71 5.03
N SER A 127 -11.75 2.58 4.10
CA SER A 127 -12.06 2.32 2.69
C SER A 127 -12.78 0.99 2.48
N SER A 128 -12.59 0.02 3.37
CA SER A 128 -13.17 -1.31 3.21
C SER A 128 -14.70 -1.34 3.35
N ASN A 129 -15.30 -0.25 3.89
CA ASN A 129 -16.75 -0.03 3.93
C ASN A 129 -17.37 0.29 2.55
N PHE A 130 -16.56 0.52 1.53
CA PHE A 130 -17.00 0.78 0.16
C PHE A 130 -17.00 -0.52 -0.66
N GLU A 131 -17.79 -0.56 -1.73
CA GLU A 131 -18.00 -1.81 -2.46
C GLU A 131 -16.84 -2.17 -3.37
N LYS A 132 -16.27 -3.37 -3.18
CA LYS A 132 -15.43 -4.03 -4.20
C LYS A 132 -16.29 -4.51 -5.35
N SER A 133 -15.74 -4.42 -6.55
CA SER A 133 -16.38 -4.94 -7.76
C SER A 133 -15.89 -6.36 -8.03
N LYS A 134 -16.81 -7.29 -8.30
CA LYS A 134 -16.52 -8.73 -8.44
C LYS A 134 -16.70 -9.24 -9.87
N ASN A 135 -16.39 -8.40 -10.85
CA ASN A 135 -16.54 -8.71 -12.26
C ASN A 135 -15.19 -8.62 -12.97
N ASN A 136 -14.94 -9.54 -13.91
CA ASN A 136 -13.75 -9.60 -14.75
C ASN A 136 -12.43 -9.56 -13.96
N ILE A 137 -11.41 -8.84 -14.42
CA ILE A 137 -10.12 -8.69 -13.73
C ILE A 137 -10.25 -7.54 -12.72
N ASN A 138 -9.96 -7.79 -11.44
CA ASN A 138 -9.99 -6.71 -10.43
C ASN A 138 -9.00 -5.59 -10.82
N SER A 139 -9.36 -4.35 -10.49
CA SER A 139 -8.52 -3.17 -10.75
C SER A 139 -8.16 -2.42 -9.47
N ASP A 140 -8.28 -3.11 -8.32
CA ASP A 140 -7.96 -2.57 -7.00
C ASP A 140 -6.46 -2.53 -6.73
N CYS A 141 -5.65 -3.30 -7.47
CA CYS A 141 -4.19 -3.25 -7.41
C CYS A 141 -3.66 -2.36 -8.57
N PRO A 142 -3.08 -1.17 -8.30
CA PRO A 142 -2.59 -0.29 -9.36
C PRO A 142 -1.50 -0.95 -10.23
N ALA A 143 -0.61 -1.74 -9.65
CA ALA A 143 0.40 -2.47 -10.39
C ALA A 143 -0.21 -3.46 -11.40
N VAL A 144 -1.31 -4.14 -11.05
CA VAL A 144 -2.04 -5.00 -12.01
C VAL A 144 -2.58 -4.17 -13.18
N VAL A 145 -3.17 -3.00 -12.89
CA VAL A 145 -3.69 -2.10 -13.92
C VAL A 145 -2.57 -1.65 -14.86
N LEU A 146 -1.46 -1.16 -14.30
CA LEU A 146 -0.27 -0.73 -15.06
C LEU A 146 0.30 -1.87 -15.92
N TYR A 147 0.36 -3.07 -15.36
CA TYR A 147 0.86 -4.24 -16.05
C TYR A 147 -0.03 -4.65 -17.21
N VAL A 148 -1.36 -4.62 -17.02
CA VAL A 148 -2.32 -4.91 -18.09
C VAL A 148 -2.30 -3.82 -19.16
N GLU A 149 -2.29 -2.54 -18.78
CA GLU A 149 -2.22 -1.40 -19.72
C GLU A 149 -0.97 -1.48 -20.62
N ARG A 150 0.15 -1.96 -20.08
CA ARG A 150 1.42 -2.05 -20.82
C ARG A 150 1.59 -3.35 -21.60
N LEU A 151 1.28 -4.51 -21.01
CA LEU A 151 1.66 -5.81 -21.59
C LEU A 151 0.53 -6.58 -22.22
N TYR A 152 -0.67 -6.36 -21.71
CA TYR A 152 -1.86 -7.04 -22.17
C TYR A 152 -2.92 -6.00 -22.52
N PRO A 153 -2.64 -5.04 -23.44
CA PRO A 153 -3.58 -3.98 -23.75
C PRO A 153 -4.93 -4.52 -24.23
N HIS A 154 -4.96 -5.71 -24.86
CA HIS A 154 -6.18 -6.43 -25.22
C HIS A 154 -7.04 -6.88 -24.03
N LEU A 155 -6.47 -6.97 -22.82
CA LEU A 155 -7.17 -7.29 -21.58
C LEU A 155 -7.72 -6.05 -20.85
N THR A 156 -7.39 -4.82 -21.28
CA THR A 156 -7.88 -3.59 -20.64
C THR A 156 -9.41 -3.51 -20.59
N LYS A 157 -10.11 -4.01 -21.62
CA LYS A 157 -11.58 -4.11 -21.64
C LYS A 157 -12.16 -5.04 -20.55
N TYR A 158 -11.34 -5.94 -20.01
CA TYR A 158 -11.69 -6.82 -18.91
C TYR A 158 -11.20 -6.29 -17.55
N LEU A 159 -10.45 -5.18 -17.50
CA LEU A 159 -10.21 -4.52 -16.23
C LEU A 159 -11.51 -3.96 -15.68
N ASN A 160 -11.73 -4.15 -14.40
CA ASN A 160 -12.91 -3.64 -13.74
C ASN A 160 -12.93 -2.12 -13.75
N ASN A 161 -13.93 -1.51 -14.38
CA ASN A 161 -14.01 -0.05 -14.47
C ASN A 161 -14.70 0.62 -13.27
N LYS A 162 -15.06 -0.12 -12.21
CA LYS A 162 -15.52 0.50 -10.96
C LYS A 162 -14.34 1.17 -10.27
N LYS A 163 -14.58 2.34 -9.67
CA LYS A 163 -13.63 3.03 -8.79
C LYS A 163 -13.19 2.09 -7.66
N THR A 164 -11.93 2.17 -7.24
CA THR A 164 -11.49 1.42 -6.06
C THR A 164 -12.21 1.91 -4.82
N GLN A 165 -12.15 1.12 -3.76
CA GLN A 165 -12.63 1.54 -2.44
C GLN A 165 -12.04 2.88 -1.97
N ILE A 166 -10.75 3.13 -2.21
CA ILE A 166 -10.10 4.40 -1.86
C ILE A 166 -10.67 5.55 -2.71
N GLN A 167 -10.77 5.36 -4.03
CA GLN A 167 -11.37 6.38 -4.90
C GLN A 167 -12.84 6.67 -4.54
N GLN A 168 -13.62 5.65 -4.20
CA GLN A 168 -15.00 5.81 -3.72
C GLN A 168 -15.05 6.59 -2.40
N ALA A 169 -14.13 6.34 -1.47
CA ALA A 169 -14.02 7.08 -0.22
C ALA A 169 -13.66 8.55 -0.44
N VAL A 170 -12.74 8.83 -1.37
CA VAL A 170 -12.39 10.19 -1.79
C VAL A 170 -13.59 10.90 -2.39
N GLU A 171 -14.28 10.29 -3.37
CA GLU A 171 -15.48 10.88 -3.98
C GLU A 171 -16.56 11.15 -2.93
N TYR A 172 -16.73 10.25 -1.95
CA TYR A 172 -17.67 10.44 -0.86
C TYR A 172 -17.35 11.68 0.00
N ILE A 173 -16.09 11.87 0.38
CA ILE A 173 -15.67 13.08 1.11
C ILE A 173 -15.85 14.32 0.23
N ARG A 174 -15.47 14.24 -1.05
CA ARG A 174 -15.54 15.37 -2.00
C ARG A 174 -16.97 15.85 -2.28
N LYS A 175 -17.98 14.99 -2.13
CA LYS A 175 -19.40 15.39 -2.15
C LYS A 175 -19.81 16.22 -0.94
N LYS A 176 -19.08 16.13 0.18
CA LYS A 176 -19.40 16.79 1.44
C LYS A 176 -18.57 18.04 1.69
N ASN A 177 -17.29 18.00 1.34
CA ASN A 177 -16.36 19.11 1.57
C ASN A 177 -15.14 19.04 0.64
N LYS A 178 -14.38 20.13 0.58
CA LYS A 178 -13.13 20.26 -0.20
C LYS A 178 -11.88 20.26 0.67
N GLU A 179 -12.01 19.88 1.93
CA GLU A 179 -10.91 19.92 2.90
C GLU A 179 -9.82 18.89 2.57
N ARG A 180 -8.69 19.03 3.25
CA ARG A 180 -7.55 18.11 3.14
C ARG A 180 -7.97 16.66 3.38
N ILE A 181 -7.41 15.74 2.59
CA ILE A 181 -7.60 14.29 2.77
C ILE A 181 -6.23 13.63 2.94
N PHE A 182 -6.05 12.92 4.06
CA PHE A 182 -4.95 11.98 4.25
C PHE A 182 -5.44 10.56 3.97
N ILE A 183 -4.76 9.88 3.05
CA ILE A 183 -5.00 8.47 2.72
C ILE A 183 -3.85 7.66 3.29
N ILE A 184 -4.15 6.77 4.23
CA ILE A 184 -3.15 5.90 4.85
C ILE A 184 -3.27 4.53 4.19
N SER A 185 -2.23 4.12 3.48
CA SER A 185 -2.25 2.90 2.67
C SER A 185 -0.91 2.15 2.69
N GLN A 186 -0.99 0.85 2.51
CA GLN A 186 0.09 -0.11 2.41
C GLN A 186 0.80 -0.14 1.03
N CYS A 187 0.36 0.69 0.08
CA CYS A 187 0.86 0.67 -1.30
C CYS A 187 1.16 2.08 -1.82
N TYR A 188 2.39 2.30 -2.31
CA TYR A 188 2.79 3.58 -2.89
C TYR A 188 2.10 3.86 -4.22
N ASP A 189 1.91 2.84 -5.06
CA ASP A 189 1.28 2.97 -6.39
C ASP A 189 -0.17 3.45 -6.32
N LYS A 190 -0.79 3.45 -5.13
CA LYS A 190 -2.06 4.15 -4.93
C LYS A 190 -1.97 5.64 -5.21
N LYS A 191 -0.76 6.24 -5.15
CA LYS A 191 -0.53 7.61 -5.60
C LYS A 191 -0.81 7.75 -7.10
N ASP A 192 -0.30 6.83 -7.92
CA ASP A 192 -0.57 6.84 -9.36
C ASP A 192 -2.08 6.78 -9.63
N GLU A 193 -2.78 5.84 -8.97
CA GLU A 193 -4.24 5.70 -9.06
C GLU A 193 -5.01 6.98 -8.70
N ILE A 194 -4.55 7.74 -7.71
CA ILE A 194 -5.19 8.99 -7.25
C ILE A 194 -4.81 10.18 -8.13
N ILE A 195 -3.55 10.27 -8.57
CA ILE A 195 -3.05 11.36 -9.43
C ILE A 195 -3.80 11.37 -10.77
N ARG A 196 -4.07 10.19 -11.35
CA ARG A 196 -4.84 10.05 -12.60
C ARG A 196 -6.24 10.68 -12.53
N GLU A 197 -6.82 10.77 -11.33
CA GLU A 197 -8.15 11.36 -11.11
C GLU A 197 -8.11 12.88 -10.92
N LYS A 198 -6.93 13.50 -10.84
CA LYS A 198 -6.73 14.95 -10.67
C LYS A 198 -7.45 15.50 -9.44
N TYR A 199 -7.49 14.74 -8.35
CA TYR A 199 -8.02 15.23 -7.08
C TYR A 199 -7.04 16.23 -6.44
N GLU A 200 -7.59 17.33 -5.92
CA GLU A 200 -6.82 18.34 -5.17
C GLU A 200 -6.78 18.00 -3.67
N ASN A 201 -5.76 18.51 -2.96
CA ASN A 201 -5.61 18.42 -1.50
C ASN A 201 -5.69 16.99 -0.95
N ILE A 202 -5.07 16.04 -1.64
CA ILE A 202 -4.94 14.64 -1.21
C ILE A 202 -3.48 14.31 -0.97
N TYR A 203 -3.19 13.77 0.21
CA TYR A 203 -1.87 13.30 0.58
C TYR A 203 -1.96 11.82 0.89
N LEU A 204 -1.13 11.02 0.22
CA LEU A 204 -1.06 9.58 0.47
C LEU A 204 0.19 9.26 1.27
N LEU A 205 -0.02 8.59 2.39
CA LEU A 205 0.98 8.21 3.37
C LEU A 205 1.02 6.68 3.51
N GLY A 206 2.22 6.15 3.73
CA GLY A 206 2.40 4.78 4.19
C GLY A 206 1.96 4.62 5.65
N ALA A 207 1.65 3.39 6.07
CA ALA A 207 1.44 3.09 7.50
C ALA A 207 2.67 3.50 8.34
N LYS A 208 3.87 3.15 7.86
CA LYS A 208 5.15 3.57 8.45
C LYS A 208 5.38 5.09 8.53
N ASP A 209 4.66 5.89 7.73
CA ASP A 209 4.86 7.34 7.71
C ASP A 209 4.13 8.04 8.86
N ILE A 210 3.07 7.43 9.39
CA ILE A 210 2.30 7.93 10.54
C ILE A 210 2.57 7.12 11.82
N GLU A 211 3.32 6.03 11.72
CA GLU A 211 3.60 5.10 12.80
C GLU A 211 4.15 5.77 14.06
N ASN A 212 5.16 6.64 13.94
CA ASN A 212 5.75 7.31 15.10
C ASN A 212 4.74 8.17 15.89
N ILE A 213 3.75 8.74 15.20
CA ILE A 213 2.66 9.51 15.83
C ILE A 213 1.73 8.55 16.58
N ILE A 214 1.45 7.38 15.99
CA ILE A 214 0.49 6.43 16.52
C ILE A 214 1.09 5.65 17.69
N ILE A 215 2.22 4.98 17.47
CA ILE A 215 2.78 3.99 18.40
C ILE A 215 3.19 4.62 19.74
N LYS A 216 3.63 5.88 19.70
CA LYS A 216 4.03 6.62 20.89
C LYS A 216 2.87 6.80 21.87
N ASP A 217 1.69 7.16 21.37
CA ASP A 217 0.59 7.63 22.20
C ASP A 217 -0.57 6.62 22.32
N ILE A 218 -0.70 5.67 21.38
CA ILE A 218 -1.81 4.71 21.37
C ILE A 218 -1.88 3.83 22.62
N ASN A 219 -0.74 3.56 23.26
CA ASN A 219 -0.68 2.82 24.52
C ASN A 219 -1.46 3.47 25.65
N ASN A 220 -1.49 4.81 25.70
CA ASN A 220 -2.23 5.52 26.74
C ASN A 220 -3.74 5.24 26.58
N PHE A 221 -4.23 5.28 25.34
CA PHE A 221 -5.63 4.97 25.03
C PHE A 221 -5.98 3.49 25.28
N LEU A 222 -5.05 2.58 25.00
CA LEU A 222 -5.27 1.14 25.21
C LEU A 222 -5.23 0.75 26.70
N ASN A 223 -4.36 1.36 27.50
CA ASN A 223 -4.19 0.99 28.91
C ASN A 223 -5.11 1.75 29.86
N ASN A 224 -5.42 3.03 29.59
CA ASN A 224 -6.05 3.88 30.60
C ASN A 224 -7.58 3.85 30.62
N GLN A 225 -8.25 3.03 29.79
CA GLN A 225 -9.70 3.15 29.56
C GLN A 225 -10.15 4.61 29.44
N GLU A 226 -9.30 5.49 28.87
CA GLU A 226 -9.74 6.82 28.49
C GLU A 226 -11.02 6.64 27.68
N LYS A 227 -11.99 7.54 27.88
CA LYS A 227 -13.32 7.42 27.29
C LYS A 227 -13.17 7.41 25.77
N LEU A 228 -13.05 6.20 25.21
CA LEU A 228 -12.95 5.98 23.77
C LEU A 228 -14.12 6.69 23.13
N LEU A 229 -13.84 7.47 22.10
CA LEU A 229 -14.90 8.19 21.41
C LEU A 229 -15.86 7.17 20.78
N GLU A 230 -17.14 7.52 20.74
CA GLU A 230 -18.10 6.73 19.98
C GLU A 230 -17.65 6.66 18.52
N THR A 231 -17.55 5.43 18.01
CA THR A 231 -17.13 5.20 16.64
C THR A 231 -18.33 5.11 15.73
N ASN A 232 -18.19 5.68 14.54
CA ASN A 232 -19.14 5.47 13.47
C ASN A 232 -18.85 4.11 12.80
N LYS A 233 -19.89 3.41 12.36
CA LYS A 233 -19.75 2.13 11.65
C LYS A 233 -18.82 2.19 10.42
N TYR A 234 -18.66 3.37 9.81
CA TYR A 234 -17.78 3.57 8.65
C TYR A 234 -16.32 3.87 8.99
N GLU A 235 -16.02 4.05 10.27
CA GLU A 235 -14.66 4.27 10.77
C GLU A 235 -13.96 2.95 11.07
N LEU A 236 -14.75 1.91 11.32
CA LEU A 236 -14.32 0.56 11.64
C LEU A 236 -14.10 -0.26 10.37
N SER A 237 -13.04 -1.05 10.35
CA SER A 237 -12.73 -1.93 9.23
C SER A 237 -13.80 -3.02 9.08
N HIS A 238 -14.15 -3.28 7.82
CA HIS A 238 -14.94 -4.41 7.36
C HIS A 238 -14.05 -5.38 6.56
N PHE A 239 -14.11 -6.66 6.88
CA PHE A 239 -13.33 -7.67 6.17
C PHE A 239 -14.23 -8.61 5.41
N ASP A 240 -13.88 -8.79 4.14
CA ASP A 240 -14.64 -9.66 3.26
C ASP A 240 -14.38 -11.12 3.60
N LYS A 241 -15.42 -11.94 3.45
CA LYS A 241 -15.29 -13.40 3.51
C LYS A 241 -14.18 -13.86 2.58
N LYS A 242 -13.56 -15.00 2.92
CA LYS A 242 -12.48 -15.61 2.14
C LYS A 242 -12.83 -15.66 0.65
N GLU A 243 -12.10 -14.88 -0.15
CA GLU A 243 -12.17 -14.90 -1.62
C GLU A 243 -10.99 -15.71 -2.16
N ASN A 244 -11.17 -16.30 -3.34
CA ASN A 244 -10.04 -16.88 -4.07
C ASN A 244 -9.21 -15.73 -4.63
N ILE A 245 -8.11 -15.43 -3.96
CA ILE A 245 -7.21 -14.33 -4.32
C ILE A 245 -5.89 -14.92 -4.83
N ILE A 246 -5.39 -14.35 -5.92
CA ILE A 246 -4.10 -14.69 -6.51
C ILE A 246 -3.11 -13.58 -6.13
N PHE A 247 -2.02 -13.98 -5.48
CA PHE A 247 -0.98 -13.07 -5.00
C PHE A 247 0.36 -13.36 -5.67
N GLY A 248 1.17 -12.32 -5.83
CA GLY A 248 2.56 -12.44 -6.28
C GLY A 248 2.70 -12.41 -7.80
N GLN A 249 3.76 -11.74 -8.25
CA GLN A 249 3.99 -11.38 -9.65
C GLN A 249 3.87 -12.57 -10.61
N VAL A 250 4.53 -13.69 -10.30
CA VAL A 250 4.52 -14.91 -11.13
C VAL A 250 3.11 -15.48 -11.28
N ASN A 251 2.36 -15.55 -10.18
CA ASN A 251 1.02 -16.12 -10.20
C ASN A 251 0.04 -15.19 -10.92
N VAL A 252 0.17 -13.88 -10.71
CA VAL A 252 -0.62 -12.87 -11.42
C VAL A 252 -0.34 -12.92 -12.92
N PHE A 253 0.93 -13.00 -13.32
CA PHE A 253 1.32 -13.14 -14.72
C PHE A 253 0.68 -14.36 -15.37
N ASN A 254 0.85 -15.53 -14.77
CA ASN A 254 0.26 -16.77 -15.27
C ASN A 254 -1.27 -16.67 -15.35
N ALA A 255 -1.90 -16.03 -14.38
CA ALA A 255 -3.34 -15.85 -14.36
C ALA A 255 -3.84 -14.91 -15.47
N LEU A 256 -3.13 -13.81 -15.73
CA LEU A 256 -3.44 -12.87 -16.80
C LEU A 256 -3.22 -13.49 -18.18
N GLN A 257 -2.11 -14.21 -18.39
CA GLN A 257 -1.80 -14.87 -19.67
C GLN A 257 -2.86 -15.91 -20.07
N ASN A 258 -3.45 -16.58 -19.07
CA ASN A 258 -4.48 -17.59 -19.28
C ASN A 258 -5.91 -17.03 -19.23
N TYR A 259 -6.09 -15.73 -18.99
CA TYR A 259 -7.40 -15.12 -18.91
C TYR A 259 -8.09 -15.11 -20.28
N LYS A 260 -9.34 -15.56 -20.31
CA LYS A 260 -10.21 -15.50 -21.49
C LYS A 260 -11.52 -14.82 -21.13
N GLU A 261 -12.20 -14.29 -22.14
CA GLU A 261 -13.57 -13.80 -21.95
C GLU A 261 -14.43 -14.92 -21.36
N GLY A 262 -15.18 -14.63 -20.30
CA GLY A 262 -15.97 -15.62 -19.58
C GLY A 262 -15.22 -16.45 -18.54
N SER A 263 -13.91 -16.24 -18.31
CA SER A 263 -13.13 -16.90 -17.24
C SER A 263 -13.58 -16.57 -15.81
N GLY A 264 -14.62 -15.76 -15.63
CA GLY A 264 -15.12 -15.33 -14.33
C GLY A 264 -14.31 -14.18 -13.72
N PHE A 265 -14.50 -13.97 -12.42
CA PHE A 265 -13.81 -12.91 -11.67
C PHE A 265 -12.38 -13.34 -11.31
N LEU A 266 -11.42 -12.53 -11.72
CA LEU A 266 -10.01 -12.71 -11.41
C LEU A 266 -9.58 -11.69 -10.36
N ASN A 267 -9.43 -12.14 -9.12
CA ASN A 267 -9.02 -11.31 -8.00
C ASN A 267 -7.50 -11.41 -7.80
N VAL A 268 -6.74 -10.51 -8.42
CA VAL A 268 -5.27 -10.54 -8.45
C VAL A 268 -4.65 -9.36 -7.70
N TYR A 269 -3.54 -9.60 -7.01
CA TYR A 269 -2.72 -8.54 -6.42
C TYR A 269 -1.25 -8.84 -6.65
N TRP A 270 -0.52 -7.82 -7.07
CA TRP A 270 0.85 -7.94 -7.55
C TRP A 270 1.85 -8.39 -6.48
N CYS A 271 1.72 -7.85 -5.27
CA CYS A 271 2.61 -8.18 -4.16
C CYS A 271 2.41 -9.61 -3.65
N ASN A 272 3.49 -10.24 -3.18
CA ASN A 272 3.40 -11.47 -2.41
C ASN A 272 2.58 -11.21 -1.14
N ASN A 273 1.67 -12.13 -0.78
CA ASN A 273 0.70 -11.95 0.31
C ASN A 273 -0.23 -10.72 0.12
N GLY A 274 -0.37 -10.24 -1.12
CA GLY A 274 -1.25 -9.15 -1.48
C GLY A 274 -0.86 -7.82 -0.83
N CYS A 275 -1.87 -7.03 -0.52
CA CYS A 275 -1.72 -5.71 0.10
C CYS A 275 -0.87 -5.75 1.39
N ILE A 276 -0.98 -6.81 2.19
CA ILE A 276 -0.22 -6.96 3.44
C ILE A 276 1.28 -7.05 3.17
N GLY A 277 1.71 -7.52 1.99
CA GLY A 277 3.13 -7.51 1.58
C GLY A 277 3.55 -6.26 0.79
N GLY A 278 2.76 -5.19 0.83
CA GLY A 278 3.02 -3.96 0.08
C GLY A 278 4.26 -3.18 0.55
N PRO A 279 4.82 -2.29 -0.29
CA PRO A 279 6.08 -1.59 0.00
C PRO A 279 6.02 -0.53 1.12
N CYS A 280 4.82 -0.17 1.59
CA CYS A 280 4.64 0.84 2.64
C CYS A 280 4.46 0.27 4.05
N ILE A 281 4.56 -1.05 4.21
CA ILE A 281 4.49 -1.72 5.51
C ILE A 281 5.86 -1.74 6.19
N GLU A 282 5.88 -1.82 7.51
CA GLU A 282 7.13 -1.96 8.27
C GLU A 282 7.49 -3.44 8.52
N ASN A 283 6.48 -4.29 8.80
CA ASN A 283 6.70 -5.70 9.12
C ASN A 283 6.99 -6.54 7.86
N LYS A 284 8.27 -6.67 7.53
CA LYS A 284 8.79 -7.53 6.43
C LYS A 284 9.02 -8.98 6.82
N GLU A 285 8.52 -9.46 7.97
CA GLU A 285 8.53 -10.90 8.29
C GLU A 285 7.57 -11.62 7.34
N LYS A 286 8.09 -11.98 6.17
CA LYS A 286 7.38 -12.44 4.96
C LYS A 286 6.87 -13.88 5.02
N ASP A 287 7.09 -14.59 6.12
CA ASP A 287 6.90 -16.04 6.19
C ASP A 287 5.81 -16.50 7.17
N ILE A 288 5.02 -15.60 7.74
CA ILE A 288 3.77 -16.00 8.37
C ILE A 288 2.71 -15.99 7.26
N PRO A 289 2.34 -17.14 6.67
CA PRO A 289 1.15 -17.21 5.85
C PRO A 289 0.02 -16.73 6.74
N PHE A 290 -0.50 -15.55 6.42
CA PHE A 290 -1.60 -14.97 7.17
C PHE A 290 -2.80 -15.87 6.88
N GLU A 291 -3.04 -16.84 7.76
CA GLU A 291 -4.30 -17.55 7.72
C GLU A 291 -5.35 -16.51 8.07
N HIS A 292 -6.23 -16.23 7.12
CA HIS A 292 -7.51 -15.55 7.32
C HIS A 292 -8.30 -16.10 8.55
N ASN A 293 -7.88 -17.25 9.10
CA ASN A 293 -8.40 -17.86 10.33
C ASN A 293 -8.03 -17.13 11.63
N ASP A 294 -6.85 -16.52 11.77
CA ASP A 294 -6.51 -15.76 13.00
C ASP A 294 -7.27 -14.43 13.06
N TYR A 295 -7.81 -14.00 11.92
CA TYR A 295 -8.74 -12.88 11.78
C TYR A 295 -10.16 -13.21 12.31
N ILE A 296 -10.59 -14.47 12.21
CA ILE A 296 -11.96 -14.93 12.53
C ILE A 296 -12.05 -15.59 13.92
N LYS A 297 -10.92 -16.00 14.51
CA LYS A 297 -10.88 -16.58 15.86
C LYS A 297 -11.15 -15.59 17.00
N GLY A 298 -11.39 -14.31 16.69
CA GLY A 298 -12.15 -13.40 17.54
C GLY A 298 -13.62 -13.87 17.63
N LYS A 299 -13.86 -14.85 18.50
CA LYS A 299 -15.18 -15.39 18.85
C LYS A 299 -16.21 -14.25 19.02
N ASN A 300 -17.33 -14.37 18.30
CA ASN A 300 -18.57 -13.61 18.49
C ASN A 300 -18.49 -12.08 18.39
N SER A 301 -18.17 -11.53 17.22
CA SER A 301 -18.72 -10.20 16.91
C SER A 301 -19.30 -10.19 15.51
N ASP A 302 -20.52 -9.68 15.39
CA ASP A 302 -21.22 -9.50 14.12
C ASP A 302 -20.46 -8.45 13.29
N PHE A 303 -19.46 -8.90 12.52
CA PHE A 303 -18.69 -8.09 11.56
C PHE A 303 -19.51 -7.65 10.34
N LEU A 304 -20.81 -7.96 10.31
CA LEU A 304 -21.75 -7.63 9.23
C LEU A 304 -22.33 -6.23 9.42
N THR A 305 -21.49 -5.20 9.35
CA THR A 305 -22.00 -3.86 9.02
C THR A 305 -22.40 -3.86 7.55
N CYS A 306 -23.59 -3.35 7.23
CA CYS A 306 -24.01 -3.16 5.84
C CYS A 306 -23.00 -2.23 5.14
N ARG A 307 -22.32 -2.72 4.09
CA ARG A 307 -21.47 -1.90 3.21
C ARG A 307 -22.26 -0.68 2.74
N LYS A 308 -21.59 0.47 2.56
CA LYS A 308 -22.26 1.61 1.95
C LYS A 308 -22.60 1.26 0.50
N PRO A 309 -23.89 1.29 0.10
CA PRO A 309 -24.19 1.40 -1.32
C PRO A 309 -23.67 2.76 -1.78
N PHE A 310 -22.53 2.76 -2.46
CA PHE A 310 -22.00 3.94 -3.11
C PHE A 310 -21.95 3.67 -4.60
N THR A 311 -22.79 4.38 -5.35
CA THR A 311 -22.68 4.41 -6.80
C THR A 311 -21.68 5.52 -7.15
N PRO A 312 -20.47 5.18 -7.64
CA PRO A 312 -19.53 6.18 -8.10
C PRO A 312 -20.14 6.97 -9.26
N HIS A 313 -19.89 8.27 -9.32
CA HIS A 313 -20.44 9.11 -10.38
C HIS A 313 -19.75 8.89 -11.72
N LYS A 314 -18.51 8.40 -11.69
CA LYS A 314 -17.69 8.15 -12.88
C LYS A 314 -17.07 6.76 -12.79
N LYS A 315 -17.03 6.07 -13.93
CA LYS A 315 -16.22 4.85 -14.07
C LYS A 315 -14.73 5.23 -14.20
N LYS A 316 -13.84 4.33 -13.84
CA LYS A 316 -12.42 4.44 -14.20
C LYS A 316 -12.30 4.44 -15.72
N ARG A 317 -11.44 5.30 -16.23
CA ARG A 317 -10.97 5.25 -17.61
C ARG A 317 -9.56 4.68 -17.58
N PHE A 318 -9.34 3.65 -18.38
CA PHE A 318 -8.00 3.12 -18.64
C PHE A 318 -7.57 3.79 -19.94
N GLU A 319 -6.85 4.90 -19.82
CA GLU A 319 -6.33 5.66 -20.95
C GLU A 319 -4.89 5.19 -21.17
N ILE A 320 -4.61 4.57 -22.32
CA ILE A 320 -3.25 4.30 -22.78
C ILE A 320 -2.76 5.59 -23.47
N GLU A 321 -2.54 6.64 -22.70
CA GLU A 321 -1.78 7.80 -23.17
C GLU A 321 -0.40 7.69 -22.53
N TRP A 322 0.57 7.22 -23.32
CA TRP A 322 1.99 7.22 -22.97
C TRP A 322 2.70 8.31 -23.75
#